data_AF-A0A970VMV3-F1
#
_entry.id   AF-A0A970VMV3-F1
#
_cell.length_a   1.000
_cell.length_b   1.000
_cell.length_c   1.000
_cell.angle_alpha   90.00
_cell.angle_beta   90.00
_cell.angle_gamma   90.00
#
_symmetry.space_group_name_H-M   'P 1'
#
loop_
_entity.id
_entity.type
_entity.pdbx_description
1 polymer ?
#
loop_
_entity_poly.entity_id
_entity_poly.type
_entity_poly.pdbx_seq_one_letter_code
_entity_poly.pdbx_strand_id
1 'polypeptide(L)'
;SGINGWTVTLISRNCKDPQKAIEMVTYMMSEEGQKLIALGIEGEHYTMVDGKAVLTPTTQELIKNSYETYIEQVGANDAYWMLQDNLMQSQWMPDEDPVIQQMKDWCYPYTFYTGQYDVFFTDGSDADVANEKIVRIHSEMLPQLLLAPDQETFDRLWDEYCLTRKEAGIDIVLKESTRQMNENKRRLNMQ
;
A
#
# COMPACT_ATOMS: atom_id res chain seq x y z
N SER A 1 -1.19 6.16 -2.00
CA SER A 1 0.24 5.76 -1.95
C SER A 1 1.07 6.90 -1.38
N GLY A 2 2.10 6.59 -0.59
CA GLY A 2 3.06 7.58 -0.09
C GLY A 2 3.87 8.23 -1.24
N ILE A 3 4.60 9.30 -0.93
CA ILE A 3 5.41 10.02 -1.93
C ILE A 3 6.56 9.16 -2.47
N ASN A 4 6.98 8.15 -1.70
CA ASN A 4 8.07 7.26 -2.04
C ASN A 4 7.60 5.95 -2.69
N GLY A 5 6.29 5.75 -2.86
CA GLY A 5 5.72 4.46 -3.24
C GLY A 5 5.70 3.46 -2.07
N TRP A 6 5.18 2.26 -2.31
CA TRP A 6 5.10 1.17 -1.32
C TRP A 6 5.86 -0.07 -1.83
N THR A 7 5.63 -0.43 -3.09
CA THR A 7 6.26 -1.57 -3.74
C THR A 7 7.48 -1.13 -4.52
N VAL A 8 8.59 -1.83 -4.32
CA VAL A 8 9.84 -1.62 -5.07
C VAL A 8 10.26 -2.94 -5.71
N THR A 9 10.22 -3.00 -7.04
CA THR A 9 10.74 -4.14 -7.81
C THR A 9 12.18 -3.85 -8.23
N LEU A 10 13.12 -4.70 -7.81
CA LEU A 10 14.56 -4.51 -7.99
C LEU A 10 15.15 -5.60 -8.89
N ILE A 11 16.10 -5.22 -9.75
CA ILE A 11 16.93 -6.16 -10.51
C ILE A 11 18.23 -6.36 -9.73
N SER A 12 18.52 -7.61 -9.37
CA SER A 12 19.73 -7.96 -8.64
C SER A 12 20.99 -7.55 -9.40
N ARG A 13 22.01 -7.07 -8.67
CA ARG A 13 23.34 -6.79 -9.21
C ARG A 13 23.96 -7.97 -9.95
N ASN A 14 23.60 -9.20 -9.57
CA ASN A 14 24.12 -10.43 -10.15
C ASN A 14 23.21 -11.01 -11.26
N CYS A 15 22.21 -10.26 -11.73
CA CYS A 15 21.39 -10.68 -12.87
C CYS A 15 22.28 -10.86 -14.10
N LYS A 16 22.18 -12.02 -14.75
CA LYS A 16 22.99 -12.34 -15.94
C LYS A 16 22.62 -11.49 -17.15
N ASP A 17 21.37 -11.04 -17.23
CA ASP A 17 20.85 -10.20 -18.31
C ASP A 17 19.90 -9.13 -17.74
N PRO A 18 20.45 -8.05 -17.15
CA PRO A 18 19.63 -6.99 -16.58
C PRO A 18 18.84 -6.22 -17.64
N GLN A 19 19.30 -6.20 -18.89
CA GLN A 19 18.58 -5.57 -20.00
C GLN A 19 17.29 -6.34 -20.31
N LYS A 20 17.36 -7.66 -20.42
CA LYS A 20 16.16 -8.47 -20.64
C LYS A 20 15.20 -8.42 -19.45
N ALA A 21 15.74 -8.37 -18.23
CA ALA A 21 14.93 -8.21 -17.03
C ALA A 21 14.14 -6.89 -17.03
N ILE A 22 14.78 -5.76 -17.37
CA ILE A 22 14.07 -4.48 -17.42
C ILE A 22 13.09 -4.40 -18.59
N GLU A 23 13.38 -5.03 -19.74
CA GLU A 23 12.43 -5.16 -20.85
C GLU A 23 11.16 -5.91 -20.42
N MET A 24 11.30 -7.00 -19.65
CA MET A 24 10.15 -7.76 -19.12
C MET A 24 9.29 -6.93 -18.16
N VAL A 25 9.92 -6.21 -17.22
CA VAL A 25 9.18 -5.33 -16.29
C VAL A 25 8.50 -4.20 -17.07
N THR A 26 9.17 -3.63 -18.08
CA THR A 26 8.59 -2.59 -18.94
C THR A 26 7.38 -3.11 -19.71
N TYR A 27 7.46 -4.34 -20.22
CA TYR A 27 6.31 -5.00 -20.86
C TYR A 27 5.13 -5.14 -19.89
N MET A 28 5.37 -5.66 -18.67
CA MET A 28 4.32 -5.83 -17.66
C MET A 28 3.66 -4.50 -17.26
N MET A 29 4.41 -3.38 -17.29
CA MET A 29 3.90 -2.04 -17.03
C MET A 29 3.20 -1.38 -18.23
N SER A 30 3.30 -1.94 -19.42
CA SER A 30 2.57 -1.46 -20.60
C SER A 30 1.08 -1.79 -20.51
N GLU A 31 0.21 -1.15 -21.29
CA GLU A 31 -1.23 -1.45 -21.26
C GLU A 31 -1.55 -2.91 -21.60
N GLU A 32 -0.83 -3.50 -22.57
CA GLU A 32 -0.97 -4.92 -22.91
C GLU A 32 -0.55 -5.81 -21.74
N GLY A 33 0.60 -5.49 -21.12
CA GLY A 33 1.07 -6.19 -19.92
C GLY A 33 0.11 -6.07 -18.75
N GLN A 34 -0.47 -4.89 -18.53
CA GLN A 34 -1.46 -4.65 -17.48
C GLN A 34 -2.72 -5.48 -17.69
N LYS A 35 -3.22 -5.60 -18.93
CA LYS A 35 -4.34 -6.49 -19.25
C LYS A 35 -3.98 -7.94 -18.99
N LEU A 36 -2.80 -8.39 -19.43
CA LEU A 36 -2.32 -9.75 -19.18
C LEU A 36 -2.25 -10.08 -17.69
N ILE A 37 -1.56 -9.25 -16.90
CA ILE A 37 -1.32 -9.54 -15.49
C ILE A 37 -2.59 -9.36 -14.63
N ALA A 38 -3.57 -8.57 -15.07
CA ALA A 38 -4.80 -8.36 -14.31
C ALA A 38 -5.92 -9.34 -14.70
N LEU A 39 -6.02 -9.71 -15.97
CA LEU A 39 -7.16 -10.45 -16.54
C LEU A 39 -6.80 -11.83 -17.11
N GLY A 40 -5.52 -12.12 -17.33
CA GLY A 40 -5.05 -13.32 -18.02
C GLY A 40 -5.02 -13.14 -19.55
N ILE A 41 -5.24 -14.22 -20.28
CA ILE A 41 -5.14 -14.28 -21.75
C ILE A 41 -6.47 -13.85 -22.40
N GLU A 42 -6.43 -12.88 -23.34
CA GLU A 42 -7.59 -12.46 -24.13
C GLU A 42 -8.10 -13.60 -25.04
N GLY A 43 -9.41 -13.78 -25.09
CA GLY A 43 -10.08 -14.87 -25.81
C GLY A 43 -10.23 -16.16 -25.00
N GLU A 44 -9.45 -16.33 -23.93
CA GLU A 44 -9.54 -17.48 -23.01
C GLU A 44 -10.17 -17.09 -21.67
N HIS A 45 -9.63 -16.04 -21.05
CA HIS A 45 -10.02 -15.60 -19.70
C HIS A 45 -10.94 -14.38 -19.73
N TYR A 46 -10.80 -13.52 -20.75
CA TYR A 46 -11.63 -12.35 -20.95
C TYR A 46 -11.76 -11.98 -22.42
N THR A 47 -12.71 -11.11 -22.76
CA THR A 47 -12.80 -10.42 -24.05
C THR A 47 -13.06 -8.93 -23.85
N MET A 48 -12.74 -8.11 -24.86
CA MET A 48 -13.08 -6.70 -24.86
C MET A 48 -14.45 -6.46 -25.52
N VAL A 49 -15.36 -5.81 -24.80
CA VAL A 49 -16.69 -5.41 -25.27
C VAL A 49 -16.87 -3.92 -24.96
N ASP A 50 -17.11 -3.11 -25.98
CA ASP A 50 -17.29 -1.64 -25.85
C ASP A 50 -16.15 -0.94 -25.09
N GLY A 51 -14.91 -1.41 -25.29
CA GLY A 51 -13.73 -0.85 -24.63
C GLY A 51 -13.56 -1.28 -23.17
N LYS A 52 -14.41 -2.18 -22.66
CA LYS A 52 -14.32 -2.77 -21.33
C LYS A 52 -14.00 -4.26 -21.38
N ALA A 53 -13.25 -4.75 -20.41
CA ALA A 53 -12.96 -6.16 -20.25
C ALA A 53 -14.15 -6.90 -19.63
N VAL A 54 -14.51 -8.03 -20.22
CA VAL A 54 -15.55 -8.93 -19.73
C VAL A 54 -14.92 -10.31 -19.52
N LEU A 55 -14.83 -10.74 -18.27
CA LEU A 55 -14.32 -12.09 -17.94
C LEU A 55 -15.24 -13.16 -18.52
N THR A 56 -14.68 -14.27 -18.99
CA THR A 56 -15.50 -15.40 -19.48
C THR A 56 -16.29 -16.04 -18.33
N PRO A 57 -17.42 -16.71 -18.61
CA PRO A 57 -18.20 -17.39 -17.57
C PRO A 57 -17.36 -18.38 -16.74
N THR A 58 -16.45 -19.10 -17.40
CA THR A 58 -15.52 -20.03 -16.75
C THR A 58 -14.61 -19.33 -15.75
N THR A 59 -14.02 -18.19 -16.13
CA THR A 59 -13.15 -17.40 -15.26
C THR A 59 -13.94 -16.81 -14.08
N GLN A 60 -15.16 -16.29 -14.32
CA GLN A 60 -16.02 -15.78 -13.26
C GLN A 60 -16.41 -16.88 -12.25
N GLU A 61 -16.75 -18.08 -12.74
CA GLU A 61 -17.08 -19.22 -11.89
C GLU A 61 -15.87 -19.68 -11.08
N LEU A 62 -14.68 -19.68 -11.69
CA LEU A 62 -13.43 -20.01 -10.99
C LEU A 62 -13.16 -19.05 -9.83
N ILE A 63 -13.25 -17.74 -10.08
CA ILE A 63 -13.09 -16.70 -9.05
C ILE A 63 -14.10 -16.88 -7.91
N LYS A 64 -15.37 -17.15 -8.26
CA LYS A 64 -16.44 -17.34 -7.28
C LYS A 64 -16.24 -18.57 -6.39
N ASN A 65 -15.75 -19.67 -6.98
CA ASN A 65 -15.63 -20.95 -6.28
C ASN A 65 -14.31 -21.07 -5.51
N SER A 66 -13.20 -20.59 -6.08
CA SER A 66 -11.88 -20.62 -5.45
C SER A 66 -10.95 -19.57 -6.06
N TYR A 67 -10.77 -18.48 -5.35
CA TYR A 67 -9.85 -17.43 -5.77
C TYR A 67 -8.38 -17.89 -5.78
N GLU A 68 -7.99 -18.79 -4.87
CA GLU A 68 -6.65 -19.40 -4.86
C GLU A 68 -6.39 -20.20 -6.15
N THR A 69 -7.38 -20.99 -6.59
CA THR A 69 -7.27 -21.77 -7.83
C THR A 69 -7.26 -20.87 -9.07
N TYR A 70 -7.97 -19.74 -9.04
CA TYR A 70 -7.87 -18.72 -10.09
C TYR A 70 -6.43 -18.20 -10.22
N ILE A 71 -5.79 -17.83 -9.10
CA ILE A 71 -4.40 -17.36 -9.10
C ILE A 71 -3.46 -18.45 -9.63
N GLU A 72 -3.62 -19.70 -9.19
CA GLU A 72 -2.76 -20.81 -9.60
C GLU A 72 -2.88 -21.13 -11.10
N GLN A 73 -4.11 -21.18 -11.64
CA GLN A 73 -4.35 -21.62 -13.01
C GLN A 73 -4.22 -20.51 -14.04
N VAL A 74 -4.74 -19.32 -13.73
CA VAL A 74 -4.75 -18.18 -14.66
C VAL A 74 -3.48 -17.35 -14.50
N GLY A 75 -2.91 -17.31 -13.30
CA GLY A 75 -1.74 -16.48 -13.02
C GLY A 75 -2.03 -14.98 -13.14
N ALA A 76 -3.27 -14.54 -12.92
CA ALA A 76 -3.66 -13.14 -13.04
C ALA A 76 -4.04 -12.53 -11.69
N ASN A 77 -4.20 -11.22 -11.71
CA ASN A 77 -4.45 -10.34 -10.58
C ASN A 77 -3.38 -10.47 -9.46
N ASP A 78 -3.70 -11.16 -8.37
CA ASP A 78 -2.85 -11.30 -7.18
C ASP A 78 -1.52 -12.01 -7.45
N ALA A 79 -1.37 -12.75 -8.56
CA ALA A 79 -0.08 -13.29 -8.97
C ALA A 79 0.98 -12.19 -9.22
N TYR A 80 0.54 -11.00 -9.63
CA TYR A 80 1.38 -9.89 -10.07
C TYR A 80 0.98 -8.56 -9.41
N TRP A 81 0.38 -8.61 -8.22
CA TRP A 81 -0.13 -7.42 -7.51
C TRP A 81 0.92 -6.30 -7.37
N MET A 82 2.21 -6.65 -7.28
CA MET A 82 3.31 -5.69 -7.13
C MET A 82 3.61 -4.88 -8.40
N LEU A 83 3.09 -5.28 -9.55
CA LEU A 83 3.28 -4.63 -10.86
C LEU A 83 2.01 -4.01 -11.41
N GLN A 84 0.93 -3.94 -10.62
CA GLN A 84 -0.34 -3.41 -11.07
C GLN A 84 -0.39 -1.87 -11.04
N ASP A 85 -0.92 -1.28 -12.11
CA ASP A 85 -1.32 0.11 -12.21
C ASP A 85 -2.85 0.21 -12.23
N ASN A 86 -3.44 0.33 -11.05
CA ASN A 86 -4.91 0.38 -10.88
C ASN A 86 -5.56 1.55 -11.61
N LEU A 87 -4.83 2.67 -11.80
CA LEU A 87 -5.37 3.83 -12.51
C LEU A 87 -5.48 3.52 -14.01
N MET A 88 -4.44 2.93 -14.60
CA MET A 88 -4.50 2.46 -15.99
C MET A 88 -5.60 1.41 -16.16
N GLN A 89 -5.65 0.42 -15.27
CA GLN A 89 -6.62 -0.66 -15.34
C GLN A 89 -8.07 -0.16 -15.25
N SER A 90 -8.35 0.85 -14.41
CA SER A 90 -9.71 1.40 -14.25
C SER A 90 -10.34 1.92 -15.54
N GLN A 91 -9.54 2.25 -16.56
CA GLN A 91 -10.02 2.74 -17.84
C GLN A 91 -10.81 1.66 -18.60
N TRP A 92 -10.37 0.40 -18.51
CA TRP A 92 -10.95 -0.73 -19.24
C TRP A 92 -11.54 -1.82 -18.33
N MET A 93 -11.33 -1.77 -17.02
CA MET A 93 -12.01 -2.68 -16.09
C MET A 93 -13.53 -2.45 -16.13
N PRO A 94 -14.34 -3.52 -15.93
CA PRO A 94 -15.79 -3.39 -15.84
C PRO A 94 -16.19 -2.55 -14.63
N ASP A 95 -17.40 -2.00 -14.67
CA ASP A 95 -17.97 -1.28 -13.53
C ASP A 95 -18.14 -2.25 -12.35
N GLU A 96 -17.87 -1.75 -11.14
CA GLU A 96 -18.00 -2.54 -9.92
C GLU A 96 -19.48 -2.85 -9.61
N ASP A 97 -19.73 -3.93 -8.86
CA ASP A 97 -21.06 -4.22 -8.33
C ASP A 97 -21.58 -2.98 -7.57
N PRO A 98 -22.86 -2.58 -7.75
CA PRO A 98 -23.42 -1.38 -7.13
C PRO A 98 -23.21 -1.30 -5.60
N VAL A 99 -23.16 -2.45 -4.91
CA VAL A 99 -22.92 -2.50 -3.46
C VAL A 99 -21.49 -2.07 -3.13
N ILE A 100 -20.50 -2.53 -3.88
CA ILE A 100 -19.10 -2.16 -3.70
C ILE A 100 -18.89 -0.70 -4.12
N GLN A 101 -19.46 -0.30 -5.26
CA GLN A 101 -19.35 1.06 -5.77
C GLN A 101 -19.93 2.08 -4.79
N GLN A 102 -21.08 1.80 -4.18
CA GLN A 102 -21.68 2.68 -3.18
C GLN A 102 -20.76 2.92 -1.98
N MET A 103 -20.14 1.85 -1.45
CA MET A 103 -19.20 1.97 -0.33
C MET A 103 -17.97 2.80 -0.71
N LYS A 104 -17.46 2.61 -1.93
CA LYS A 104 -16.31 3.34 -2.46
C LYS A 104 -16.61 4.83 -2.64
N ASP A 105 -17.73 5.15 -3.28
CA ASP A 105 -18.14 6.53 -3.56
C ASP A 105 -18.41 7.33 -2.28
N TRP A 106 -18.98 6.67 -1.26
CA TRP A 106 -19.21 7.29 0.04
C TRP A 106 -17.90 7.78 0.69
N CYS A 107 -16.78 7.09 0.47
CA CYS A 107 -15.48 7.45 1.02
C CYS A 107 -14.82 8.65 0.33
N TYR A 108 -15.18 8.98 -0.91
CA TYR A 108 -14.49 10.02 -1.70
C TYR A 108 -14.43 11.41 -1.04
N PRO A 109 -15.52 12.00 -0.51
CA PRO A 109 -15.45 13.31 0.12
C PRO A 109 -14.66 13.32 1.44
N TYR A 110 -14.40 12.15 2.03
CA TYR A 110 -13.70 12.02 3.31
C TYR A 110 -12.24 11.56 3.16
N THR A 111 -11.85 11.10 1.97
CA THR A 111 -10.50 10.62 1.71
C THR A 111 -9.64 11.77 1.22
N PHE A 112 -8.49 11.95 1.86
CA PHE A 112 -7.50 12.94 1.47
C PHE A 112 -6.13 12.28 1.31
N TYR A 113 -5.31 12.86 0.44
CA TYR A 113 -3.95 12.41 0.25
C TYR A 113 -3.11 12.71 1.51
N THR A 114 -2.43 11.68 2.02
CA THR A 114 -1.62 11.73 3.24
C THR A 114 -0.11 11.55 2.98
N GLY A 115 0.31 11.57 1.72
CA GLY A 115 1.72 11.32 1.35
C GLY A 115 2.71 12.35 1.89
N GLN A 116 2.25 13.53 2.33
CA GLN A 116 3.08 14.49 3.05
C GLN A 116 3.61 13.94 4.38
N TYR A 117 2.94 12.97 5.00
CA TYR A 117 3.34 12.35 6.26
C TYR A 117 4.22 11.10 6.08
N ASP A 118 4.57 10.76 4.85
CA ASP A 118 5.45 9.65 4.53
C ASP A 118 6.90 10.01 4.93
N VAL A 119 7.38 9.42 6.03
CA VAL A 119 8.69 9.71 6.63
C VAL A 119 9.54 8.44 6.69
N PHE A 120 10.84 8.59 6.45
CA PHE A 120 11.81 7.51 6.51
C PHE A 120 13.01 7.93 7.35
N PHE A 121 13.42 7.09 8.29
CA PHE A 121 14.63 7.32 9.08
C PHE A 121 15.75 6.46 8.51
N THR A 122 16.94 7.06 8.38
CA THR A 122 18.12 6.32 7.96
C THR A 122 18.52 5.35 9.06
N ASP A 123 18.76 4.09 8.70
CA ASP A 123 19.17 3.03 9.63
C ASP A 123 20.34 3.48 10.52
N GLY A 124 20.17 3.35 11.83
CA GLY A 124 21.17 3.72 12.83
C GLY A 124 21.32 5.22 13.09
N SER A 125 20.52 6.08 12.44
CA SER A 125 20.45 7.51 12.80
C SER A 125 19.83 7.71 14.18
N ASP A 126 20.10 8.85 14.82
CA ASP A 126 19.52 9.16 16.14
C ASP A 126 17.99 9.12 16.14
N ALA A 127 17.35 9.57 15.04
CA ALA A 127 15.90 9.54 14.89
C ALA A 127 15.37 8.12 14.73
N ASP A 128 16.09 7.26 14.00
CA ASP A 128 15.74 5.85 13.81
C ASP A 128 15.80 5.09 15.15
N VAL A 129 16.94 5.18 15.84
CA VAL A 129 17.14 4.54 17.15
C VAL A 129 16.13 5.02 18.19
N ALA A 130 15.78 6.30 18.19
CA ALA A 130 14.72 6.82 19.05
C ALA A 130 13.34 6.27 18.65
N ASN A 131 13.03 6.25 17.36
CA ASN A 131 11.76 5.76 16.83
C ASN A 131 11.53 4.27 17.16
N GLU A 132 12.54 3.41 17.00
CA GLU A 132 12.45 1.98 17.37
C GLU A 132 12.06 1.79 18.84
N LYS A 133 12.69 2.54 19.75
CA LYS A 133 12.36 2.51 21.18
C LYS A 133 10.92 2.96 21.42
N ILE A 134 10.48 4.03 20.76
CA ILE A 134 9.14 4.59 20.90
C ILE A 134 8.07 3.62 20.36
N VAL A 135 8.31 2.97 19.23
CA VAL A 135 7.40 1.96 18.66
C VAL A 135 7.23 0.78 19.63
N ARG A 136 8.33 0.36 20.27
CA ARG A 136 8.28 -0.69 21.29
C ARG A 136 7.47 -0.25 22.52
N ILE A 137 7.75 0.93 23.07
CA ILE A 137 6.98 1.51 24.19
C ILE A 137 5.48 1.56 23.84
N HIS A 138 5.15 2.05 22.64
CA HIS A 138 3.77 2.13 22.18
C HIS A 138 3.11 0.75 22.09
N SER A 139 3.81 -0.24 21.52
CA SER A 139 3.30 -1.61 21.39
C SER A 139 3.03 -2.27 22.75
N GLU A 140 3.89 -2.01 23.75
CA GLU A 140 3.75 -2.57 25.09
C GLU A 140 2.65 -1.85 25.91
N MET A 141 2.53 -0.52 25.80
CA MET A 141 1.65 0.29 26.65
C MET A 141 0.25 0.51 26.07
N LEU A 142 0.08 0.51 24.74
CA LEU A 142 -1.22 0.75 24.11
C LEU A 142 -2.30 -0.25 24.57
N PRO A 143 -2.05 -1.58 24.63
CA PRO A 143 -3.06 -2.51 25.14
C PRO A 143 -3.43 -2.24 26.61
N GLN A 144 -2.46 -1.84 27.43
CA GLN A 144 -2.68 -1.54 28.85
C GLN A 144 -3.54 -0.29 29.03
N LEU A 145 -3.30 0.75 28.22
CA LEU A 145 -4.11 1.96 28.17
C LEU A 145 -5.56 1.63 27.73
N LEU A 146 -5.73 0.84 26.67
CA LEU A 146 -7.06 0.47 26.16
C LEU A 146 -7.86 -0.40 27.14
N LEU A 147 -7.17 -1.20 27.96
CA LEU A 147 -7.77 -2.14 28.91
C LEU A 147 -7.71 -1.64 30.36
N ALA A 148 -7.43 -0.36 30.58
CA ALA A 148 -7.38 0.21 31.92
C ALA A 148 -8.76 0.01 32.61
N PRO A 149 -8.78 -0.52 33.85
CA PRO A 149 -10.04 -0.84 34.54
C PRO A 149 -10.82 0.40 34.99
N ASP A 150 -10.13 1.52 35.14
CA ASP A 150 -10.67 2.79 35.60
C ASP A 150 -9.82 3.97 35.10
N GLN A 151 -10.36 5.18 35.28
CA GLN A 151 -9.71 6.42 34.86
C GLN A 151 -8.39 6.68 35.60
N GLU A 152 -8.31 6.35 36.89
CA GLU A 152 -7.10 6.62 37.70
C GLU A 152 -5.91 5.78 37.19
N THR A 153 -6.17 4.51 36.88
CA THR A 153 -5.18 3.61 36.28
C THR A 153 -4.79 4.08 34.88
N PHE A 154 -5.75 4.53 34.07
CA PHE A 154 -5.49 5.09 32.76
C PHE A 154 -4.57 6.31 32.84
N ASP A 155 -4.89 7.28 33.68
CA ASP A 155 -4.14 8.54 33.81
C ASP A 155 -2.70 8.27 34.25
N ARG A 156 -2.51 7.36 35.21
CA ARG A 156 -1.16 6.94 35.65
C ARG A 156 -0.37 6.30 34.50
N LEU A 157 -0.97 5.38 33.75
CA LEU A 157 -0.33 4.73 32.60
C LEU A 157 -0.05 5.73 31.48
N TRP A 158 -0.91 6.73 31.29
CA TRP A 158 -0.75 7.77 30.28
C TRP A 158 0.43 8.70 30.61
N ASP A 159 0.57 9.10 31.87
CA ASP A 159 1.70 9.91 32.33
C ASP A 159 3.02 9.15 32.16
N GLU A 160 3.04 7.87 32.52
CA GLU A 160 4.18 6.97 32.30
C GLU A 160 4.51 6.83 30.80
N TYR A 161 3.49 6.67 29.96
CA TYR A 161 3.64 6.58 28.50
C TYR A 161 4.24 7.87 27.91
N CYS A 162 3.78 9.03 28.36
CA CYS A 162 4.32 10.31 27.93
C CYS A 162 5.78 10.49 28.36
N LEU A 163 6.09 10.19 29.63
CA LEU A 163 7.43 10.35 30.20
C LEU A 163 8.44 9.42 29.51
N THR A 164 8.13 8.14 29.40
CA THR A 164 9.03 7.14 28.80
C THR A 164 9.33 7.45 27.33
N ARG A 165 8.34 7.92 26.56
CA ARG A 165 8.57 8.41 25.18
C ARG A 165 9.42 9.67 25.15
N LYS A 166 9.27 10.57 26.12
CA LYS A 166 10.11 11.76 26.24
C LYS A 166 11.57 11.40 26.45
N GLU A 167 11.85 10.51 27.41
CA GLU A 167 13.18 10.00 27.70
C GLU A 167 13.77 9.19 26.55
N ALA A 168 12.93 8.48 25.79
CA ALA A 168 13.33 7.75 24.59
C ALA A 168 13.67 8.66 23.38
N GLY A 169 13.46 9.98 23.49
CA GLY A 169 13.85 10.93 22.46
C GLY A 169 12.77 11.25 21.42
N ILE A 170 11.48 11.22 21.80
CA ILE A 170 10.37 11.56 20.89
C ILE A 170 10.52 12.93 20.21
N ASP A 171 11.18 13.90 20.86
CA ASP A 171 11.44 15.21 20.27
C ASP A 171 12.32 15.12 19.01
N ILE A 172 13.28 14.19 18.99
CA ILE A 172 14.19 13.97 17.86
C ILE A 172 13.37 13.44 16.67
N VAL A 173 12.53 12.44 16.94
CA VAL A 173 11.63 11.84 15.94
C VAL A 173 10.67 12.90 15.39
N LEU A 174 10.00 13.66 16.26
CA LEU A 174 9.05 14.69 15.84
C LEU A 174 9.72 15.80 15.01
N LYS A 175 10.93 16.22 15.40
CA LYS A 175 11.68 17.23 14.65
C LYS A 175 12.04 16.73 13.25
N GLU A 176 12.54 15.51 13.14
CA GLU A 176 12.92 14.94 11.85
C GLU A 176 11.70 14.64 10.97
N SER A 177 10.63 14.07 11.54
CA SER A 177 9.36 13.88 10.84
C SER A 177 8.77 15.20 10.32
N THR A 178 8.84 16.27 11.13
CA THR A 178 8.36 17.60 10.72
C THR A 178 9.20 18.17 9.57
N ARG A 179 10.53 17.98 9.62
CA ARG A 179 11.42 18.41 8.54
C ARG A 179 11.05 17.73 7.22
N GLN A 180 10.92 16.41 7.23
CA GLN A 180 10.55 15.61 6.06
C GLN A 180 9.15 15.94 5.56
N MET A 181 8.17 16.09 6.46
CA MET A 181 6.81 16.49 6.09
C MET A 181 6.78 17.81 5.32
N ASN A 182 7.52 18.82 5.79
CA ASN A 182 7.61 20.11 5.11
C ASN A 182 8.31 20.01 3.74
N GLU A 183 9.28 19.11 3.61
CA GLU A 183 9.92 18.82 2.32
C GLU A 183 8.96 18.13 1.35
N ASN A 184 8.20 17.15 1.83
CA ASN A 184 7.19 16.44 1.04
C ASN A 184 6.08 17.39 0.59
N LYS A 185 5.58 18.28 1.47
CA LYS A 185 4.61 19.32 1.08
C LYS A 185 5.12 20.15 -0.11
N ARG A 186 6.39 20.58 -0.08
CA ARG A 186 7.01 21.32 -1.20
C ARG A 186 7.07 20.49 -2.48
N ARG A 187 7.49 19.22 -2.40
CA ARG A 187 7.54 18.31 -3.55
C ARG A 187 6.17 18.07 -4.18
N LEU A 188 5.13 18.05 -3.36
CA LEU A 188 3.73 17.81 -3.75
C LEU A 188 2.97 19.09 -4.12
N ASN A 189 3.62 20.25 -4.09
CA ASN A 189 2.98 21.56 -4.30
C ASN A 189 1.78 21.81 -3.35
N MET A 190 1.86 21.33 -2.10
CA MET A 190 0.87 21.56 -1.05
C MET A 190 1.21 22.82 -0.26
N GLN A 191 0.19 23.61 0.09
CA GLN A 191 0.31 24.81 0.93
C GLN A 191 0.54 24.48 2.42
#